data_AF-Q24656-F1
#
_entry.id   AF-Q24656-F1
#
_cell.length_a   1.000
_cell.length_b   1.000
_cell.length_c   1.000
_cell.angle_alpha   90.00
_cell.angle_beta   90.00
_cell.angle_gamma   90.00
#
_symmetry.space_group_name_H-M   'P 1'
#
loop_
_entity.id
_entity.type
_entity.pdbx_description
1 polymer ?
#
loop_
_entity_poly.entity_id
_entity_poly.type
_entity_poly.pdbx_seq_one_letter_code
_entity_poly.pdbx_strand_id
1 'polypeptide(L)'
;KKEKEQGCYGDFIECLKLYDKEENGTMMLAELQHALLALGESLDDEQVETLFADCMDPEDDEGFIPYSQFVQRLMSDPVVFD
;
A
#
# COMPACT_ATOMS: atom_id res chain seq x y z
N LYS A 1 6.22 13.98 -22.73
CA LYS A 1 5.95 13.45 -21.37
C LYS A 1 6.42 12.00 -21.38
N LYS A 2 7.45 11.62 -20.60
CA LYS A 2 7.69 10.20 -20.35
C LYS A 2 6.44 9.70 -19.64
N GLU A 3 5.74 8.74 -20.23
CA GLU A 3 4.72 7.99 -19.50
C GLU A 3 5.41 7.46 -18.24
N LYS A 4 4.86 7.78 -17.06
CA LYS A 4 5.34 7.16 -15.82
C LYS A 4 5.00 5.70 -15.96
N GLU A 5 6.02 4.84 -16.04
CA GLU A 5 5.81 3.39 -16.04
C GLU A 5 5.04 3.06 -14.77
N GLN A 6 3.78 2.63 -14.94
CA GLN A 6 2.95 2.20 -13.84
C GLN A 6 3.51 0.88 -13.34
N GLY A 7 3.74 0.77 -12.03
CA GLY A 7 4.20 -0.47 -11.42
C GLY A 7 3.17 -1.59 -11.64
N CYS A 8 3.67 -2.81 -11.86
CA CYS A 8 2.84 -4.01 -11.83
C CYS A 8 2.80 -4.61 -10.42
N TYR A 9 1.95 -5.62 -10.23
CA TYR A 9 1.84 -6.33 -8.95
C TYR A 9 3.21 -6.77 -8.41
N GLY A 10 4.06 -7.34 -9.27
CA GLY A 10 5.40 -7.79 -8.88
C GLY A 10 6.27 -6.65 -8.36
N ASP A 11 6.21 -5.48 -8.98
CA ASP A 11 7.01 -4.32 -8.56
C ASP A 11 6.60 -3.82 -7.17
N PHE A 12 5.30 -3.78 -6.90
CA PHE A 12 4.78 -3.40 -5.58
C PHE A 12 5.15 -4.42 -4.51
N ILE A 13 5.01 -5.73 -4.79
CA ILE A 13 5.38 -6.78 -3.84
C ILE A 13 6.87 -6.72 -3.49
N GLU A 14 7.76 -6.57 -4.48
CA GLU A 14 9.20 -6.47 -4.22
C GLU A 14 9.55 -5.21 -3.39
N CYS A 15 8.82 -4.12 -3.57
CA CYS A 15 8.98 -2.92 -2.75
C CYS A 15 8.52 -3.15 -1.29
N LEU A 16 7.35 -3.74 -1.08
CA LEU A 16 6.77 -3.92 0.26
C LEU A 16 7.52 -4.97 1.09
N LYS A 17 8.20 -5.92 0.45
CA LYS A 17 9.16 -6.83 1.12
C LYS A 17 10.27 -6.12 1.88
N LEU A 18 10.61 -4.87 1.54
CA LEU A 18 11.59 -4.08 2.30
C LEU A 18 11.15 -3.82 3.75
N TYR A 19 9.84 -3.86 4.00
CA TYR A 19 9.23 -3.67 5.32
C TYR A 19 8.89 -4.99 6.02
N ASP A 20 8.74 -6.08 5.27
CA ASP A 20 8.48 -7.44 5.78
C ASP A 20 9.75 -8.06 6.36
N LYS A 21 10.07 -7.73 7.63
CA LYS A 21 11.29 -8.21 8.29
C LYS A 21 11.27 -9.70 8.59
N GLU A 22 10.08 -10.27 8.75
CA GLU A 22 9.87 -11.67 9.13
C GLU A 22 9.64 -12.59 7.92
N GLU A 23 9.64 -12.02 6.70
CA GLU A 23 9.38 -12.72 5.43
C GLU A 23 8.09 -13.54 5.45
N ASN A 24 7.05 -13.04 6.11
CA ASN A 24 5.80 -13.76 6.36
C ASN A 24 4.61 -13.22 5.54
N GLY A 25 4.84 -12.23 4.69
CA GLY A 25 3.80 -11.61 3.86
C GLY A 25 3.03 -10.49 4.55
N THR A 26 3.49 -10.01 5.71
CA THR A 26 2.87 -8.88 6.43
C THR A 26 3.83 -7.71 6.67
N MET A 27 3.26 -6.53 6.91
CA MET A 27 3.98 -5.34 7.34
C MET A 27 3.11 -4.52 8.29
N MET A 28 3.70 -3.64 9.11
CA MET A 28 2.93 -2.74 9.96
C MET A 28 2.15 -1.74 9.10
N LEU A 29 0.86 -1.53 9.39
CA LEU A 29 0.04 -0.54 8.69
C LEU A 29 0.63 0.87 8.79
N ALA A 30 1.19 1.21 9.95
CA ALA A 30 1.85 2.50 10.20
C ALA A 30 3.05 2.75 9.26
N GLU A 31 3.81 1.72 8.91
CA GLU A 31 4.94 1.84 7.97
C GLU A 31 4.44 2.09 6.54
N LEU A 32 3.35 1.42 6.15
CA LEU A 32 2.72 1.65 4.85
C LEU A 32 2.16 3.08 4.76
N GLN A 33 1.44 3.53 5.80
CA GLN A 33 0.92 4.88 5.90
C GLN A 33 2.05 5.91 5.79
N HIS A 34 3.13 5.73 6.56
CA HIS A 34 4.28 6.63 6.51
C HIS A 34 4.91 6.67 5.11
N ALA A 35 5.08 5.52 4.46
CA ALA A 35 5.63 5.44 3.12
C ALA A 35 4.78 6.20 2.09
N LEU A 36 3.45 6.02 2.13
CA LEU A 36 2.51 6.69 1.21
C LEU A 36 2.47 8.21 1.42
N LEU A 37 2.66 8.69 2.66
CA LEU A 37 2.69 10.11 2.99
C LEU A 37 4.05 10.78 2.72
N ALA A 38 5.15 10.03 2.73
CA ALA A 38 6.50 10.62 2.73
C ALA A 38 7.34 10.33 1.48
N LEU A 39 7.05 9.26 0.73
CA LEU A 39 7.93 8.77 -0.33
C LEU A 39 7.32 8.94 -1.73
N GLY A 40 8.18 9.20 -2.72
CA GLY A 40 7.79 9.25 -4.13
C GLY A 40 6.81 10.37 -4.46
N GLU A 41 5.74 10.01 -5.17
CA GLU A 41 4.57 10.87 -5.36
C GLU A 41 3.62 10.62 -4.19
N SER A 42 3.88 11.33 -3.10
CA SER A 42 3.14 11.18 -1.85
C SER A 42 1.67 11.51 -2.02
N LEU A 43 0.84 10.79 -1.27
CA LEU A 43 -0.56 11.12 -1.04
C LEU A 43 -0.67 12.06 0.16
N ASP A 44 -1.79 12.78 0.25
CA ASP A 44 -2.16 13.48 1.49
C ASP A 44 -2.93 12.56 2.45
N ASP A 45 -3.19 13.04 3.67
CA ASP A 45 -3.86 12.26 4.71
C ASP A 45 -5.26 11.77 4.29
N GLU A 46 -6.03 12.58 3.56
CA GLU A 46 -7.40 12.26 3.11
C GLU A 46 -7.38 11.19 2.00
N GLN A 47 -6.41 11.28 1.09
CA GLN A 47 -6.18 10.29 0.05
C GLN A 47 -5.74 8.95 0.63
N VAL A 48 -4.88 8.94 1.65
CA VAL A 48 -4.47 7.70 2.33
C VAL A 48 -5.64 7.07 3.10
N GLU A 49 -6.45 7.88 3.79
CA GLU A 49 -7.65 7.39 4.47
C GLU A 49 -8.64 6.74 3.49
N THR A 50 -8.89 7.39 2.35
CA THR A 50 -9.75 6.86 1.27
C THR A 50 -9.19 5.56 0.70
N LEU A 51 -7.89 5.54 0.38
CA LEU A 51 -7.21 4.35 -0.13
C LEU A 51 -7.30 3.17 0.83
N PHE A 52 -7.11 3.41 2.13
CA PHE A 52 -7.21 2.35 3.13
C PHE A 52 -8.66 1.89 3.33
N ALA A 53 -9.63 2.79 3.32
CA ALA A 53 -11.04 2.42 3.40
C ALA A 53 -11.48 1.48 2.26
N ASP A 54 -10.98 1.72 1.04
CA ASP A 54 -11.37 0.96 -0.15
C ASP A 54 -10.57 -0.35 -0.32
N CYS A 55 -9.28 -0.34 0.03
CA CYS A 55 -8.35 -1.41 -0.35
C CYS A 55 -7.73 -2.18 0.82
N MET A 56 -7.89 -1.74 2.06
CA MET A 56 -7.21 -2.37 3.21
C MET A 56 -8.15 -3.28 4.00
N ASP A 57 -7.72 -4.52 4.22
CA ASP A 57 -8.36 -5.39 5.21
C ASP A 57 -7.91 -4.96 6.63
N PRO A 58 -8.71 -5.19 7.69
CA PRO A 58 -8.33 -4.81 9.05
C PRO A 58 -6.96 -5.37 9.47
N GLU A 59 -6.18 -4.55 10.17
CA GLU A 59 -4.95 -5.02 10.81
C GLU A 59 -5.23 -6.02 11.93
N ASP A 60 -4.24 -6.85 12.24
CA ASP A 60 -4.29 -7.73 13.42
C ASP A 60 -4.06 -6.95 14.73
N ASP A 61 -4.11 -7.66 15.86
CA ASP A 61 -3.93 -7.06 17.19
C ASP A 61 -2.53 -6.43 17.40
N GLU A 62 -1.56 -6.72 16.53
CA GLU A 62 -0.19 -6.19 16.56
C GLU A 62 0.03 -5.07 15.53
N GLY A 63 -0.99 -4.72 14.73
CA GLY A 63 -0.96 -3.66 13.73
C GLY A 63 -0.37 -4.10 12.37
N PHE A 64 -0.34 -5.41 12.08
CA PHE A 64 0.15 -5.94 10.82
C PHE A 64 -0.98 -6.18 9.82
N ILE A 65 -0.67 -5.97 8.54
CA ILE A 65 -1.57 -6.23 7.40
C ILE A 65 -0.92 -7.15 6.36
N PRO A 66 -1.68 -8.02 5.69
CA PRO A 66 -1.19 -8.80 4.55
C PRO A 66 -1.10 -7.91 3.31
N TYR A 67 0.09 -7.37 3.03
CA TYR A 67 0.28 -6.36 1.97
C TYR A 67 -0.02 -6.87 0.55
N SER A 68 0.09 -8.18 0.33
CA SER A 68 -0.28 -8.78 -0.97
C SER A 68 -1.76 -8.62 -1.32
N GLN A 69 -2.64 -8.68 -0.32
CA GLN A 69 -4.08 -8.51 -0.50
C GLN A 69 -4.41 -7.04 -0.78
N PHE A 70 -3.77 -6.12 -0.06
CA PHE A 70 -3.87 -4.67 -0.32
C PHE A 70 -3.48 -4.33 -1.77
N VAL A 71 -2.32 -4.81 -2.24
CA VAL A 71 -1.88 -4.58 -3.64
C VAL A 71 -2.85 -5.21 -4.64
N GLN A 72 -3.36 -6.41 -4.35
CA GLN A 72 -4.34 -7.05 -5.23
C GLN A 72 -5.63 -6.22 -5.36
N ARG A 73 -6.17 -5.69 -4.26
CA ARG A 73 -7.36 -4.82 -4.26
C ARG A 73 -7.10 -3.51 -4.99
N LEU A 74 -5.98 -2.84 -4.68
CA LEU A 74 -5.53 -1.62 -5.34
C LEU A 74 -5.45 -1.76 -6.87
N MET A 75 -5.07 -2.93 -7.36
CA MET A 75 -4.97 -3.21 -8.80
C MET A 75 -6.27 -3.69 -9.44
N SER A 76 -7.25 -4.11 -8.64
CA SER A 76 -8.52 -4.67 -9.14
C SER A 76 -9.57 -3.58 -9.34
N ASP A 77 -9.68 -2.65 -8.40
CA ASP A 77 -10.70 -1.60 -8.40
C ASP A 77 -10.05 -0.21 -8.36
N PRO A 78 -10.47 0.74 -9.23
CA PRO A 78 -9.98 2.11 -9.18
C PRO A 78 -10.39 2.80 -7.88
N VAL A 79 -9.41 3.30 -7.12
CA VAL A 79 -9.65 4.22 -6.00
C VAL A 79 -9.89 5.62 -6.57
N VAL A 80 -10.98 6.25 -6.15
CA VAL A 80 -11.33 7.61 -6.56
C VAL A 80 -11.08 8.54 -5.39
N PHE A 81 -10.19 9.51 -5.58
CA PHE A 81 -10.00 10.63 -4.66
C PHE A 81 -10.93 11.77 -5.07
N ASP A 82 -11.62 12.38 -4.11
CA ASP A 82 -12.52 13.52 -4.33
C ASP A 82 -11.77 14.82 -4.72
#